data_AF-A0A235I8Z2-F1
#
_entry.id   AF-A0A235I8Z2-F1
#
_cell.length_a   1.000
_cell.length_b   1.000
_cell.length_c   1.000
_cell.angle_alpha   90.00
_cell.angle_beta   90.00
_cell.angle_gamma   90.00
#
_symmetry.space_group_name_H-M   'P 1'
#
loop_
_entity.id
_entity.type
_entity.pdbx_description
1 polymer ?
#
loop_
_entity_poly.entity_id
_entity_poly.type
_entity_poly.pdbx_seq_one_letter_code
_entity_poly.pdbx_strand_id
1 'polypeptide(L)'
;MSLNREKYLAFVTLLEQLRSDATTTQIVAPELRQRVATLQQFFGQQIVPLADENWRVQSYQTEMSKQLRLLAIDVMFFQGARQASTAQTRLQTISDRLTTLIQYCDAILQPEAEGEK
;
A
#
# COMPACT_ATOMS: atom_id res chain seq x y z
N MET A 1 -20.42 -10.58 -3.53
CA MET A 1 -19.02 -10.49 -3.05
C MET A 1 -19.07 -10.14 -1.58
N SER A 2 -18.21 -10.67 -0.71
CA SER A 2 -18.21 -10.27 0.70
C SER A 2 -17.72 -8.83 0.85
N LEU A 3 -18.33 -8.05 1.76
CA LEU A 3 -18.00 -6.65 1.99
C LEU A 3 -16.49 -6.43 2.23
N ASN A 4 -15.84 -7.33 2.99
CA ASN A 4 -14.40 -7.27 3.27
C ASN A 4 -13.59 -7.32 1.97
N ARG A 5 -13.95 -8.23 1.05
CA ARG A 5 -13.27 -8.39 -0.25
C ARG A 5 -13.37 -7.12 -1.09
N GLU A 6 -14.53 -6.47 -1.11
CA GLU A 6 -14.72 -5.21 -1.82
C GLU A 6 -13.82 -4.09 -1.29
N LYS A 7 -13.64 -4.01 0.04
CA LYS A 7 -12.73 -3.02 0.65
C LYS A 7 -11.27 -3.26 0.26
N TYR A 8 -10.83 -4.52 0.24
CA TYR A 8 -9.48 -4.87 -0.20
C TYR A 8 -9.27 -4.58 -1.70
N LEU A 9 -10.23 -4.88 -2.56
CA LEU A 9 -10.15 -4.55 -3.99
C LEU A 9 -10.09 -3.04 -4.24
N ALA A 10 -10.89 -2.26 -3.51
CA ALA A 10 -10.82 -0.80 -3.56
C ALA A 10 -9.45 -0.29 -3.10
N PHE A 11 -8.89 -0.88 -2.05
CA PHE A 11 -7.55 -0.51 -1.56
C PHE A 11 -6.45 -0.84 -2.58
N VAL A 12 -6.50 -2.03 -3.21
CA VAL A 12 -5.57 -2.41 -4.30
C VAL A 12 -5.62 -1.40 -5.43
N THR A 13 -6.81 -1.00 -5.86
CA THR A 13 -6.97 -0.01 -6.94
C THR A 13 -6.27 1.30 -6.59
N LEU A 14 -6.41 1.79 -5.35
CA LEU A 14 -5.73 3.01 -4.90
C LEU A 14 -4.20 2.86 -4.86
N LEU A 15 -3.70 1.70 -4.42
CA LEU A 15 -2.27 1.40 -4.39
C LEU A 15 -1.68 1.32 -5.80
N GLU A 16 -2.36 0.68 -6.73
CA GLU A 16 -1.94 0.53 -8.12
C GLU A 16 -1.89 1.88 -8.85
N GLN A 17 -2.92 2.72 -8.65
CA GLN A 17 -2.93 4.08 -9.18
C GLN A 17 -1.72 4.88 -8.68
N LEU A 18 -1.46 4.87 -7.37
CA LEU A 18 -0.32 5.57 -6.82
C LEU A 18 1.03 5.02 -7.32
N ARG A 19 1.15 3.70 -7.45
CA ARG A 19 2.35 3.06 -7.99
C ARG A 19 2.58 3.47 -9.45
N SER A 20 1.53 3.45 -10.27
CA SER A 20 1.61 3.88 -11.67
C SER A 20 2.03 5.34 -11.79
N ASP A 21 1.49 6.21 -10.94
CA ASP A 21 1.86 7.63 -10.92
C ASP A 21 3.31 7.82 -10.48
N ALA A 22 3.81 7.03 -9.53
CA ALA A 22 5.19 7.11 -9.07
C ALA A 22 6.21 6.61 -10.11
N THR A 23 5.82 5.71 -11.02
CA THR A 23 6.70 5.14 -12.05
C THR A 23 6.60 5.84 -13.40
N THR A 24 5.41 6.33 -13.77
CA THR A 24 5.11 6.81 -15.14
C THR A 24 5.06 8.33 -15.21
N THR A 25 4.62 8.98 -14.13
CA THR A 25 4.41 10.42 -14.07
C THR A 25 5.46 11.03 -13.13
N GLN A 26 5.99 12.22 -13.43
CA GLN A 26 6.77 12.96 -12.43
C GLN A 26 5.82 13.51 -11.36
N ILE A 27 5.35 12.64 -10.47
CA ILE A 27 4.55 13.04 -9.31
C ILE A 27 5.38 13.93 -8.38
N VAL A 28 4.80 15.04 -7.94
CA VAL A 28 5.47 15.97 -7.02
C VAL A 28 5.25 15.57 -5.57
N ALA A 29 6.22 15.89 -4.70
CA ALA A 29 6.20 15.46 -3.30
C ALA A 29 4.93 15.85 -2.51
N PRO A 30 4.33 17.05 -2.67
CA PRO A 30 3.09 17.39 -1.98
C PRO A 30 1.91 16.49 -2.38
N GLU A 31 1.79 16.18 -3.67
CA GLU A 31 0.74 15.30 -4.19
C GLU A 31 0.92 13.87 -3.67
N LEU A 32 2.16 13.36 -3.75
CA LEU A 32 2.50 12.03 -3.24
C LEU A 32 2.20 11.90 -1.75
N ARG A 33 2.54 12.92 -0.95
CA ARG A 33 2.20 12.97 0.49
C ARG A 33 0.69 12.93 0.72
N GLN A 34 -0.08 13.70 -0.05
CA GLN A 34 -1.53 13.70 0.08
C GLN A 34 -2.13 12.33 -0.25
N ARG A 35 -1.69 11.69 -1.34
CA ARG A 35 -2.17 10.35 -1.74
C ARG A 35 -1.81 9.29 -0.70
N VAL A 36 -0.60 9.34 -0.12
CA VAL A 36 -0.22 8.42 0.97
C VAL A 36 -1.07 8.65 2.23
N ALA A 37 -1.37 9.90 2.58
CA ALA A 37 -2.27 10.20 3.70
C ALA A 37 -3.68 9.63 3.46
N THR A 38 -4.21 9.74 2.22
CA THR A 38 -5.49 9.13 1.84
C THR A 38 -5.46 7.61 1.97
N LEU A 39 -4.38 6.94 1.54
CA LEU A 39 -4.22 5.48 1.71
C LEU A 39 -4.21 5.08 3.20
N GLN A 40 -3.47 5.80 4.04
CA GLN A 40 -3.42 5.55 5.48
C GLN A 40 -4.80 5.72 6.13
N GLN A 41 -5.53 6.77 5.76
CA GLN A 41 -6.88 7.01 6.25
C GLN A 41 -7.84 5.91 5.79
N PHE A 42 -7.81 5.54 4.51
CA PHE A 42 -8.64 4.47 3.98
C PHE A 42 -8.37 3.16 4.72
N PHE A 43 -7.10 2.78 4.89
CA PHE A 43 -6.73 1.57 5.59
C PHE A 43 -7.24 1.58 7.05
N GLY A 44 -7.01 2.68 7.78
CA GLY A 44 -7.45 2.81 9.16
C GLY A 44 -8.97 2.80 9.35
N GLN A 45 -9.74 3.34 8.39
CA GLN A 45 -11.20 3.46 8.50
C GLN A 45 -11.95 2.29 7.87
N GLN A 46 -11.40 1.67 6.83
CA GLN A 46 -12.12 0.70 5.99
C GLN A 46 -11.55 -0.72 6.07
N ILE A 47 -10.30 -0.89 6.49
CA ILE A 47 -9.63 -2.20 6.56
C ILE A 47 -9.40 -2.64 8.00
N VAL A 48 -8.84 -1.79 8.87
CA VAL A 48 -8.59 -2.14 10.27
C VAL A 48 -9.85 -2.59 11.04
N PRO A 49 -11.05 -2.00 10.82
CA PRO A 49 -12.25 -2.45 11.52
C PRO A 49 -12.83 -3.77 11.00
N LEU A 50 -12.28 -4.33 9.92
CA LEU A 50 -12.68 -5.64 9.41
C LEU A 50 -12.16 -6.69 10.39
N ALA A 51 -12.96 -6.99 11.42
CA ALA A 51 -12.71 -8.08 12.32
C ALA A 51 -12.69 -9.38 11.49
N ASP A 52 -11.50 -9.97 11.35
CA ASP A 52 -11.30 -11.24 10.67
C ASP A 52 -10.74 -12.23 11.69
N GLU A 53 -11.40 -13.38 11.84
CA GLU A 53 -10.96 -14.45 12.74
C GLU A 53 -9.76 -15.21 12.17
N ASN A 54 -9.45 -15.02 10.88
CA ASN A 54 -8.30 -15.63 10.24
C ASN A 54 -7.00 -14.93 10.67
N TRP A 55 -6.18 -15.63 11.47
CA TRP A 55 -4.88 -15.17 11.93
C TRP A 55 -3.94 -14.73 10.79
N ARG A 56 -4.07 -15.34 9.61
CA ARG A 56 -3.27 -14.99 8.43
C ARG A 56 -3.64 -13.59 7.92
N VAL A 57 -4.93 -13.27 7.88
CA VAL A 57 -5.42 -11.93 7.49
C VAL A 57 -4.95 -10.89 8.50
N GLN A 58 -5.04 -11.18 9.80
CA GLN A 58 -4.55 -10.29 10.86
C GLN A 58 -3.03 -10.04 10.76
N SER A 59 -2.26 -11.08 10.44
CA SER A 59 -0.81 -10.98 10.23
C SER A 59 -0.50 -10.04 9.05
N TYR A 60 -1.18 -10.22 7.91
CA TYR A 60 -1.01 -9.31 6.77
C TYR A 60 -1.47 -7.89 7.08
N GLN A 61 -2.60 -7.67 7.76
CA GLN A 61 -3.03 -6.33 8.17
C GLN A 61 -1.98 -5.64 9.06
N THR A 62 -1.31 -6.38 9.94
CA THR A 62 -0.23 -5.86 10.79
C THR A 62 0.97 -5.42 9.94
N GLU A 63 1.40 -6.27 9.00
CA GLU A 63 2.49 -5.92 8.08
C GLU A 63 2.11 -4.76 7.16
N MET A 64 0.87 -4.69 6.66
CA MET A 64 0.37 -3.57 5.87
C MET A 64 0.40 -2.26 6.67
N SER A 65 -0.03 -2.27 7.93
CA SER A 65 0.05 -1.11 8.83
C SER A 65 1.50 -0.61 9.01
N LYS A 66 2.45 -1.53 9.14
CA LYS A 66 3.88 -1.21 9.20
C LYS A 66 4.39 -0.63 7.88
N GLN A 67 4.07 -1.26 6.74
CA GLN A 67 4.47 -0.76 5.43
C GLN A 67 3.89 0.62 5.13
N LEU A 68 2.64 0.90 5.47
CA LEU A 68 2.02 2.22 5.30
C LEU A 68 2.70 3.31 6.14
N ARG A 69 3.19 2.99 7.33
CA ARG A 69 3.99 3.92 8.15
C ARG A 69 5.34 4.19 7.51
N LEU A 70 6.02 3.15 7.03
CA LEU A 70 7.31 3.29 6.33
C LEU A 70 7.16 4.05 5.01
N LEU A 71 6.04 3.88 4.30
CA LEU A 71 5.75 4.60 3.06
C LEU A 71 5.74 6.12 3.29
N ALA A 72 5.12 6.58 4.38
CA ALA A 72 5.12 8.00 4.72
C ALA A 72 6.54 8.54 4.99
N ILE A 73 7.41 7.73 5.60
CA ILE A 73 8.82 8.08 5.83
C ILE A 73 9.56 8.18 4.48
N ASP A 74 9.33 7.25 3.55
CA ASP A 74 9.95 7.31 2.23
C ASP A 74 9.53 8.57 1.45
N VAL A 75 8.26 8.97 1.56
CA VAL A 75 7.79 10.24 0.98
C VAL A 75 8.50 11.45 1.59
N MET A 76 8.73 11.46 2.92
CA MET A 76 9.51 12.53 3.56
C MET A 76 10.94 12.59 3.01
N PHE A 77 11.58 11.44 2.81
CA PHE A 77 12.92 11.39 2.21
C PHE A 77 12.93 11.81 0.73
N PHE A 78 11.89 11.46 -0.04
CA PHE A 78 11.72 11.95 -1.40
C PHE A 78 11.57 13.48 -1.44
N GLN A 79 10.75 14.04 -0.56
CA GLN A 79 10.56 15.49 -0.45
C GLN A 79 11.87 16.24 -0.14
N GLY A 80 12.75 15.63 0.65
CA GLY A 80 14.06 16.20 0.99
C GLY A 80 15.15 16.02 -0.08
N ALA A 81 14.91 15.25 -1.14
CA ALA A 81 15.92 14.94 -2.15
C ALA A 81 16.22 16.16 -3.05
N ARG A 82 17.47 16.62 -3.04
CA ARG A 82 17.91 17.77 -3.85
C ARG A 82 18.56 17.38 -5.19
N GLN A 83 19.04 16.15 -5.30
CA GLN A 83 19.68 15.62 -6.50
C GLN A 83 18.69 14.72 -7.24
N ALA A 84 18.62 14.84 -8.56
CA ALA A 84 17.70 14.07 -9.39
C ALA A 84 17.91 12.56 -9.25
N SER A 85 19.17 12.10 -9.20
CA SER A 85 19.51 10.68 -8.97
C SER A 85 18.96 10.17 -7.64
N THR A 86 19.14 10.93 -6.56
CA THR A 86 18.59 10.59 -5.23
C THR A 86 17.07 10.58 -5.25
N ALA A 87 16.42 11.55 -5.89
CA ALA A 87 14.96 11.60 -6.01
C ALA A 87 14.42 10.36 -6.75
N GLN A 88 15.10 9.93 -7.82
CA GLN A 88 14.73 8.74 -8.58
C GLN A 88 14.86 7.46 -7.74
N THR A 89 15.96 7.30 -6.99
CA THR A 89 16.13 6.16 -6.06
C THR A 89 15.03 6.13 -4.99
N ARG A 90 14.61 7.30 -4.48
CA ARG A 90 13.51 7.38 -3.51
C ARG A 90 12.16 7.00 -4.13
N LEU A 91 11.88 7.44 -5.35
CA LEU A 91 10.66 7.03 -6.08
C LEU A 91 10.65 5.51 -6.33
N GLN A 92 11.80 4.91 -6.64
CA GLN A 92 11.90 3.45 -6.77
C GLN A 92 11.56 2.75 -5.45
N THR A 93 12.13 3.22 -4.33
CA THR A 93 11.85 2.67 -2.99
C THR A 93 10.35 2.73 -2.66
N ILE A 94 9.70 3.86 -2.98
CA ILE A 94 8.26 4.06 -2.81
C ILE A 94 7.47 3.06 -3.67
N SER A 95 7.86 2.89 -4.94
CA SER A 95 7.22 1.96 -5.87
C SER A 95 7.34 0.50 -5.44
N ASP A 96 8.51 0.11 -4.93
CA ASP A 96 8.77 -1.23 -4.39
C ASP A 96 7.87 -1.50 -3.17
N ARG A 97 7.76 -0.52 -2.26
CA ARG A 97 6.90 -0.66 -1.08
C ARG A 97 5.42 -0.74 -1.42
N LEU A 98 4.96 0.04 -2.40
CA LEU A 98 3.59 -0.05 -2.91
C LEU A 98 3.33 -1.45 -3.50
N THR A 99 4.32 -2.02 -4.18
CA THR A 99 4.23 -3.40 -4.69
C THR A 99 4.10 -4.42 -3.57
N THR A 100 4.86 -4.31 -2.48
CA THR A 100 4.69 -5.18 -1.30
C THR A 100 3.29 -5.05 -0.68
N LEU A 101 2.76 -3.82 -0.57
CA LEU A 101 1.40 -3.60 -0.07
C LEU A 101 0.33 -4.27 -0.93
N ILE A 102 0.47 -4.19 -2.27
CA ILE A 102 -0.42 -4.86 -3.22
C ILE A 102 -0.34 -6.39 -3.04
N GLN A 103 0.86 -6.95 -2.93
CA GLN A 103 1.06 -8.39 -2.72
C GLN A 103 0.39 -8.91 -1.44
N TYR A 104 0.39 -8.14 -0.35
CA TYR A 104 -0.35 -8.52 0.86
C TYR A 104 -1.86 -8.51 0.64
N CYS A 105 -2.39 -7.53 -0.10
CA CYS A 105 -3.80 -7.52 -0.46
C CYS A 105 -4.16 -8.73 -1.33
N ASP A 106 -3.34 -9.04 -2.33
CA ASP A 106 -3.54 -10.18 -3.21
C ASP A 106 -3.54 -11.50 -2.43
N ALA A 107 -2.63 -11.65 -1.46
CA ALA A 107 -2.57 -12.82 -0.60
C ALA A 107 -3.80 -12.99 0.31
N ILE A 108 -4.48 -11.89 0.67
CA ILE A 108 -5.76 -11.91 1.39
C ILE A 108 -6.94 -12.21 0.44
N LEU A 109 -6.87 -11.70 -0.79
CA LEU A 109 -7.92 -11.82 -1.80
C LEU A 109 -7.93 -13.18 -2.51
N GLN A 110 -6.80 -13.89 -2.51
CA GLN A 110 -6.72 -15.25 -2.99
C GLN A 110 -7.49 -16.18 -2.04
N PRO A 111 -8.42 -17.00 -2.56
CA PRO A 111 -8.97 -18.08 -1.76
C PRO A 111 -7.81 -18.94 -1.29
N GLU A 112 -7.80 -19.36 -0.02
CA GLU A 112 -6.89 -20.40 0.45
C GLU A 112 -7.03 -21.54 -0.56
N ALA A 113 -6.00 -21.76 -1.39
CA ALA A 113 -5.94 -22.94 -2.21
C ALA A 113 -6.10 -24.10 -1.23
N GLU A 114 -7.20 -24.83 -1.36
CA GLU A 114 -7.51 -26.01 -0.58
C GLU A 114 -6.20 -26.77 -0.40
N GLY A 115 -5.77 -26.91 0.85
CA GLY A 115 -4.62 -27.73 1.18
C GLY A 115 -4.89 -29.12 0.67
N GLU A 116 -4.34 -29.43 -0.49
CA GLU A 116 -4.22 -30.76 -1.01
C GLU A 116 -3.23 -31.50 -0.11
N LYS A 117 -3.75 -32.15 0.94
CA LYS A 117 -3.40 -33.51 1.43
C LYS A 117 -3.91 -33.78 2.84
#